data_AF-A0A2J6PJ14-F1
#
_entry.id   AF-A0A2J6PJ14-F1
#
_cell.length_a   1.000
_cell.length_b   1.000
_cell.length_c   1.000
_cell.angle_alpha   90.00
_cell.angle_beta   90.00
_cell.angle_gamma   90.00
#
_symmetry.space_group_name_H-M   'P 1'
#
loop_
_entity.id
_entity.type
_entity.pdbx_description
1 polymer ?
#
loop_
_entity_poly.entity_id
_entity_poly.type
_entity_poly.pdbx_seq_one_letter_code
_entity_poly.pdbx_strand_id
1 'polypeptide(L)'
;MLEKELISLGAQLTRCYSENKKTPYRSHLALSSWGGTLKSRFENVLTNNHLSWKGVKFFEEDFVVAAEALDEIMRSTSGGTLAGAFAKDKNDALKIEENCAPTVGRSKPAPSIVYLTSDSPYTLEYLSPNTSYIIGGIVDKNRHKGLCYKRACEMGIPTAKLPIGEYMTMQSRTVLAVNHVAEIMLKWLVTGDWGEAFLSVIPKRKEAKLKVKRSEEDHGEENESDDEEGWASALENQAVNAGKETDERDE
;
A
#
# COMPACT_ATOMS: atom_id res chain seq x y z
N MET A 1 9.13 17.54 -0.37
CA MET A 1 10.12 16.46 -0.49
C MET A 1 11.33 17.01 -1.23
N LEU A 2 12.53 16.67 -0.77
CA LEU A 2 13.79 16.94 -1.46
C LEU A 2 13.90 16.09 -2.73
N GLU A 3 14.80 16.42 -3.64
CA GLU A 3 15.00 15.66 -4.88
C GLU A 3 15.27 14.18 -4.64
N LYS A 4 16.21 13.85 -3.74
CA LYS A 4 16.51 12.46 -3.34
C LYS A 4 15.29 11.70 -2.79
N GLU A 5 14.35 12.41 -2.17
CA GLU A 5 13.12 11.84 -1.63
C GLU A 5 12.10 11.56 -2.74
N LEU A 6 12.03 12.44 -3.75
CA LEU A 6 11.23 12.22 -4.95
C LEU A 6 11.76 11.05 -5.79
N ILE A 7 13.09 10.91 -5.89
CA ILE A 7 13.74 9.75 -6.53
C ILE A 7 13.31 8.47 -5.80
N SER A 8 13.45 8.45 -4.48
CA SER A 8 13.03 7.32 -3.64
C SER A 8 11.54 7.01 -3.77
N LEU A 9 10.68 8.03 -3.74
CA LEU A 9 9.23 7.84 -3.91
C LEU A 9 8.90 7.24 -5.28
N GLY A 10 9.50 7.73 -6.37
CA GLY A 10 9.28 7.19 -7.72
C GLY A 10 9.68 5.71 -7.83
N ALA A 11 10.80 5.33 -7.21
CA ALA A 11 11.24 3.94 -7.13
C ALA A 11 10.26 3.08 -6.31
N GLN A 12 9.79 3.60 -5.17
CA GLN A 12 8.80 2.91 -4.33
C GLN A 12 7.47 2.68 -5.06
N LEU A 13 6.97 3.68 -5.79
CA LEU A 13 5.74 3.55 -6.59
C LEU A 13 5.90 2.51 -7.72
N THR A 14 7.05 2.50 -8.38
CA THR A 14 7.39 1.47 -9.39
C THR A 14 7.39 0.07 -8.77
N ARG A 15 7.92 -0.06 -7.56
CA ARG A 15 7.88 -1.32 -6.80
C ARG A 15 6.46 -1.72 -6.42
N CYS A 16 5.61 -0.79 -5.96
CA CYS A 16 4.19 -1.06 -5.68
C CYS A 16 3.49 -1.66 -6.90
N TYR A 17 3.68 -1.06 -8.08
CA TYR A 17 3.11 -1.58 -9.33
C TYR A 17 3.65 -2.98 -9.67
N SER A 18 4.97 -3.17 -9.57
CA SER A 18 5.62 -4.46 -9.86
C SER A 18 5.08 -5.59 -8.99
N GLU A 19 4.92 -5.35 -7.69
CA GLU A 19 4.39 -6.37 -6.76
C GLU A 19 2.89 -6.60 -6.95
N ASN A 20 2.11 -5.55 -7.20
CA ASN A 20 0.68 -5.68 -7.51
C ASN A 20 0.45 -6.46 -8.82
N LYS A 21 1.37 -6.39 -9.79
CA LYS A 21 1.30 -7.17 -11.03
C LYS A 21 1.58 -8.66 -10.80
N LYS A 22 2.49 -8.99 -9.89
CA LYS A 22 2.98 -10.36 -9.63
C LYS A 22 2.12 -11.16 -8.66
N THR A 23 1.42 -10.49 -7.74
CA THR A 23 0.57 -11.17 -6.75
C THR A 23 -0.61 -11.91 -7.41
N PRO A 24 -1.03 -13.08 -6.87
CA PRO A 24 -2.21 -13.78 -7.35
C PRO A 24 -3.52 -12.99 -7.10
N TYR A 25 -3.55 -12.14 -6.06
CA TYR A 25 -4.68 -11.28 -5.74
C TYR A 25 -4.29 -9.82 -5.92
N ARG A 26 -4.63 -9.26 -7.07
CA ARG A 26 -4.31 -7.88 -7.43
C ARG A 26 -5.31 -6.92 -6.80
N SER A 27 -4.80 -5.82 -6.26
CA SER A 27 -5.62 -4.68 -5.86
C SER A 27 -5.86 -3.73 -7.03
N HIS A 28 -6.94 -2.97 -6.99
CA HIS A 28 -7.13 -1.81 -7.85
C HIS A 28 -6.23 -0.68 -7.33
N LEU A 29 -5.15 -0.38 -8.05
CA LEU A 29 -4.16 0.61 -7.64
C LEU A 29 -4.46 1.98 -8.27
N ALA A 30 -4.43 3.04 -7.47
CA ALA A 30 -4.55 4.41 -7.93
C ALA A 30 -3.43 5.30 -7.37
N LEU A 31 -3.00 6.27 -8.16
CA LEU A 31 -2.16 7.39 -7.74
C LEU A 31 -2.99 8.66 -7.86
N SER A 32 -3.41 9.21 -6.73
CA SER A 32 -4.10 10.49 -6.64
C SER A 32 -3.13 11.66 -6.47
N SER A 33 -3.60 12.87 -6.72
CA SER A 33 -2.81 14.11 -6.70
C SER A 33 -1.57 14.00 -7.59
N TRP A 34 -1.73 13.31 -8.72
CA TRP A 34 -0.69 13.04 -9.69
C TRP A 34 -0.30 14.34 -10.41
N GLY A 35 0.87 14.86 -10.09
CA GLY A 35 1.32 16.12 -10.64
C GLY A 35 2.69 16.55 -10.13
N GLY A 36 3.01 17.82 -10.40
CA GLY A 36 4.22 18.46 -9.94
C GLY A 36 5.51 17.74 -10.34
N THR A 37 6.53 17.88 -9.49
CA THR A 37 7.89 17.39 -9.77
C THR A 37 7.96 15.86 -9.89
N LEU A 38 7.07 15.14 -9.22
CA LEU A 38 7.00 13.67 -9.32
C LEU A 38 6.53 13.24 -10.71
N LYS A 39 5.43 13.82 -11.22
CA LYS A 39 4.92 13.56 -12.58
C LYS A 39 5.99 13.91 -13.62
N SER A 40 6.60 15.08 -13.52
CA SER A 40 7.69 15.48 -14.43
C SER A 40 8.87 14.51 -14.42
N ARG A 41 9.21 13.91 -13.27
CA ARG A 41 10.25 12.87 -13.21
C ARG A 41 9.84 11.60 -13.97
N PHE A 42 8.59 11.17 -13.81
CA PHE A 42 8.07 9.98 -14.51
C PHE A 42 8.00 10.17 -16.02
N GLU A 43 7.66 11.37 -16.48
CA GLU A 43 7.56 11.70 -17.90
C GLU A 43 8.94 11.84 -18.56
N ASN A 44 9.90 12.45 -17.86
CA ASN A 44 11.22 12.74 -18.42
C ASN A 44 12.26 11.68 -18.09
N VAL A 45 12.57 11.48 -16.79
CA VAL A 45 13.68 10.61 -16.36
C VAL A 45 13.34 9.14 -16.52
N LEU A 46 12.10 8.76 -16.16
CA LEU A 46 11.61 7.39 -16.33
C LEU A 46 10.96 7.16 -17.69
N THR A 47 11.15 8.11 -18.63
CA THR A 47 10.76 8.02 -20.05
C THR A 47 9.33 7.50 -20.24
N ASN A 48 8.38 8.04 -19.49
CA ASN A 48 6.96 7.67 -19.56
C ASN A 48 6.66 6.17 -19.30
N ASN A 49 7.52 5.44 -18.57
CA ASN A 49 7.31 4.01 -18.32
C ASN A 49 5.94 3.69 -17.67
N HIS A 50 5.41 4.61 -16.88
CA HIS A 50 4.12 4.51 -16.21
C HIS A 50 2.93 4.45 -17.19
N LEU A 51 3.06 4.96 -18.41
CA LEU A 51 2.02 4.85 -19.44
C LEU A 51 1.79 3.40 -19.90
N SER A 52 2.78 2.53 -19.71
CA SER A 52 2.66 1.09 -19.99
C SER A 52 2.00 0.30 -18.86
N TRP A 53 1.72 0.93 -17.72
CA TRP A 53 1.20 0.23 -16.54
C TRP A 53 -0.25 -0.18 -16.73
N LYS A 54 -0.55 -1.47 -16.50
CA LYS A 54 -1.89 -2.03 -16.66
C LYS A 54 -2.58 -2.15 -15.30
N GLY A 55 -3.85 -1.74 -15.23
CA GLY A 55 -4.64 -1.84 -13.99
C GLY A 55 -4.25 -0.82 -12.92
N VAL A 56 -3.62 0.30 -13.33
CA VAL A 56 -3.33 1.45 -12.47
C VAL A 56 -4.08 2.66 -13.01
N LYS A 57 -4.62 3.49 -12.13
CA LYS A 57 -5.26 4.76 -12.47
C LYS A 57 -4.46 5.93 -11.90
N PHE A 58 -4.38 7.01 -12.65
CA PHE A 58 -3.74 8.27 -12.24
C PHE A 58 -4.81 9.36 -12.20
N PHE A 59 -4.89 10.10 -11.10
CA PHE A 59 -5.85 11.18 -10.88
C PHE A 59 -5.09 12.44 -10.49
N GLU A 60 -5.41 13.59 -11.08
CA GLU A 60 -4.84 14.87 -10.67
C GLU A 60 -5.52 15.39 -9.39
N GLU A 61 -6.75 14.94 -9.15
CA GLU A 61 -7.57 15.20 -7.97
C GLU A 61 -7.08 14.45 -6.73
N ASP A 62 -7.66 14.76 -5.56
CA ASP A 62 -7.27 14.10 -4.32
C ASP A 62 -7.74 12.64 -4.20
N PHE A 63 -7.36 12.02 -3.09
CA PHE A 63 -7.62 10.61 -2.84
C PHE A 63 -9.10 10.30 -2.57
N VAL A 64 -9.95 11.30 -2.28
CA VAL A 64 -11.39 11.08 -2.12
C VAL A 64 -12.02 10.83 -3.49
N VAL A 65 -11.71 11.69 -4.47
CA VAL A 65 -12.16 11.52 -5.85
C VAL A 65 -11.64 10.21 -6.45
N ALA A 66 -10.36 9.89 -6.20
CA ALA A 66 -9.79 8.63 -6.63
C ALA A 66 -10.51 7.42 -5.98
N ALA A 67 -10.84 7.48 -4.70
CA ALA A 67 -11.55 6.41 -4.00
C ALA A 67 -12.99 6.25 -4.49
N GLU A 68 -13.69 7.33 -4.81
CA GLU A 68 -15.02 7.29 -5.45
C GLU A 68 -14.99 6.54 -6.78
N ALA A 69 -14.02 6.86 -7.64
CA ALA A 69 -13.83 6.17 -8.91
C ALA A 69 -13.45 4.70 -8.73
N LEU A 70 -12.62 4.37 -7.73
CA LEU A 70 -12.29 2.97 -7.43
C LEU A 70 -13.48 2.19 -6.86
N ASP A 71 -14.35 2.81 -6.05
CA ASP A 71 -15.58 2.17 -5.55
C ASP A 71 -16.50 1.78 -6.71
N GLU A 72 -16.62 2.63 -7.73
CA GLU A 72 -17.38 2.31 -8.95
C GLU A 72 -16.79 1.13 -9.70
N ILE A 73 -15.46 1.09 -9.85
CA ILE A 73 -14.77 -0.03 -10.50
C ILE A 73 -15.01 -1.31 -9.71
N MET A 74 -14.78 -1.30 -8.40
CA MET A 74 -14.93 -2.46 -7.52
C MET A 74 -16.36 -3.04 -7.55
N ARG A 75 -17.38 -2.19 -7.68
CA ARG A 75 -18.80 -2.60 -7.75
C ARG A 75 -19.27 -2.93 -9.17
N SER A 76 -18.49 -2.64 -10.19
CA SER A 76 -18.82 -2.96 -11.58
C SER A 76 -18.54 -4.43 -11.90
N THR A 77 -19.02 -4.88 -13.06
CA THR A 77 -18.68 -6.20 -13.62
C THR A 77 -17.18 -6.38 -13.90
N SER A 78 -16.44 -5.28 -14.02
CA SER A 78 -14.97 -5.27 -14.20
C SER A 78 -14.18 -5.22 -12.88
N GLY A 79 -14.87 -5.16 -11.73
CA GLY A 79 -14.26 -5.07 -10.40
C GLY A 79 -13.51 -6.32 -9.94
N GLY A 80 -13.72 -7.45 -10.61
CA GLY A 80 -13.13 -8.74 -10.25
C GLY A 80 -13.94 -9.48 -9.18
N THR A 81 -13.38 -10.58 -8.67
CA THR A 81 -14.03 -11.43 -7.66
C THR A 81 -13.34 -11.29 -6.30
N LEU A 82 -14.11 -11.32 -5.22
CA LEU A 82 -13.57 -11.38 -3.87
C LEU A 82 -12.94 -12.76 -3.65
N ALA A 83 -11.60 -12.79 -3.53
CA ALA A 83 -10.82 -14.02 -3.42
C ALA A 83 -9.71 -13.88 -2.38
N GLY A 84 -8.91 -14.93 -2.18
CA GLY A 84 -7.79 -14.94 -1.23
C GLY A 84 -8.27 -14.98 0.21
N ALA A 85 -7.75 -14.08 1.05
CA ALA A 85 -8.15 -13.96 2.46
C ALA A 85 -9.68 -13.81 2.63
N PHE A 86 -10.35 -13.17 1.67
CA PHE A 86 -11.81 -12.98 1.68
C PHE A 86 -12.61 -14.24 1.30
N ALA A 87 -11.99 -15.22 0.64
CA ALA A 87 -12.69 -16.43 0.21
C ALA A 87 -12.99 -17.41 1.36
N LYS A 88 -12.39 -17.21 2.52
CA LYS A 88 -12.64 -18.03 3.72
C LYS A 88 -14.03 -17.73 4.34
N ASP A 89 -14.61 -16.57 4.03
CA ASP A 89 -15.90 -16.09 4.55
C ASP A 89 -17.07 -16.26 3.56
N LYS A 90 -17.06 -17.33 2.74
CA LYS A 90 -18.16 -17.60 1.78
C LYS A 90 -19.55 -17.65 2.45
N ASN A 91 -19.62 -18.07 3.71
CA ASN A 91 -20.88 -18.16 4.46
C ASN A 91 -21.44 -16.81 4.92
N ASP A 92 -20.66 -15.73 4.97
CA ASP A 92 -21.16 -14.38 5.27
C ASP A 92 -21.36 -13.55 4.00
N ALA A 93 -20.53 -13.75 2.97
CA ALA A 93 -20.73 -13.12 1.66
C ALA A 93 -22.07 -13.53 1.00
N LEU A 94 -22.45 -14.81 1.09
CA LEU A 94 -23.74 -15.31 0.57
C LEU A 94 -24.95 -14.81 1.39
N LYS A 95 -24.79 -14.53 2.69
CA LYS A 95 -25.85 -13.96 3.54
C LYS A 95 -26.10 -12.48 3.29
N ILE A 96 -25.11 -11.74 2.79
CA ILE A 96 -25.27 -10.33 2.40
C ILE A 96 -26.05 -10.23 1.09
N GLU A 97 -25.83 -11.16 0.15
CA GLU A 97 -26.56 -11.19 -1.12
C GLU A 97 -28.02 -11.68 -0.94
N GLU A 98 -28.29 -12.70 -0.10
CA GLU A 98 -29.66 -13.21 0.11
C GLU A 98 -30.58 -12.27 0.92
N ASN A 99 -30.04 -11.41 1.79
CA ASN A 99 -30.84 -10.42 2.52
C ASN A 99 -31.11 -9.13 1.71
N CYS A 100 -30.57 -9.02 0.49
CA CYS A 100 -30.87 -7.92 -0.41
C CYS A 100 -32.05 -8.30 -1.33
N ALA A 101 -33.24 -8.41 -0.73
CA ALA A 101 -34.47 -8.33 -1.50
C ALA A 101 -34.47 -7.03 -2.33
N PRO A 102 -35.09 -6.99 -3.53
CA PRO A 102 -35.10 -5.81 -4.38
C PRO A 102 -35.98 -4.73 -3.75
N THR A 103 -35.43 -3.98 -2.79
CA THR A 103 -36.05 -2.76 -2.27
C THR A 103 -35.67 -1.63 -3.20
N VAL A 104 -36.60 -1.28 -4.09
CA VAL A 104 -36.57 -0.07 -4.91
C VAL A 104 -36.29 1.13 -4.00
N GLY A 105 -35.14 1.80 -4.19
CA GLY A 105 -34.85 3.11 -3.58
C GLY A 105 -33.71 3.26 -2.57
N ARG A 106 -32.73 2.34 -2.47
CA ARG A 106 -31.54 2.56 -1.62
C ARG A 106 -30.49 3.41 -2.37
N SER A 107 -30.15 4.59 -1.83
CA SER A 107 -29.00 5.38 -2.30
C SER A 107 -27.72 4.53 -2.28
N LYS A 108 -26.88 4.64 -3.32
CA LYS A 108 -25.55 3.99 -3.38
C LYS A 108 -24.83 4.21 -2.03
N PRO A 109 -24.36 3.15 -1.34
CA PRO A 109 -23.60 3.35 -0.11
C PRO A 109 -22.35 4.17 -0.42
N ALA A 110 -22.01 5.10 0.48
CA ALA A 110 -20.81 5.91 0.32
C ALA A 110 -19.57 5.00 0.21
N PRO A 111 -18.55 5.40 -0.58
CA PRO A 111 -17.29 4.67 -0.64
C PRO A 111 -16.68 4.47 0.75
N SER A 112 -16.21 3.25 1.03
CA SER A 112 -15.48 2.95 2.26
C SER A 112 -14.02 3.36 2.08
N ILE A 113 -13.54 4.32 2.88
CA ILE A 113 -12.18 4.87 2.80
C ILE A 113 -11.52 4.80 4.17
N VAL A 114 -10.28 4.30 4.22
CA VAL A 114 -9.45 4.29 5.43
C VAL A 114 -8.07 4.84 5.12
N TYR A 115 -7.63 5.86 5.85
CA TYR A 115 -6.28 6.40 5.72
C TYR A 115 -5.30 5.65 6.64
N LEU A 116 -4.29 5.01 6.04
CA LEU A 116 -3.25 4.31 6.77
C LEU A 116 -2.18 5.28 7.27
N THR A 117 -1.99 5.30 8.59
CA THR A 117 -0.99 6.15 9.25
C THR A 117 -0.53 5.53 10.57
N SER A 118 0.77 5.57 10.84
CA SER A 118 1.37 5.08 12.08
C SER A 118 0.88 5.82 13.33
N ASP A 119 0.41 7.05 13.18
CA ASP A 119 -0.04 7.91 14.27
C ASP A 119 -1.52 7.67 14.64
N SER A 120 -2.22 6.77 13.93
CA SER A 120 -3.61 6.44 14.24
C SER A 120 -3.72 5.78 15.63
N PRO A 121 -4.72 6.17 16.46
CA PRO A 121 -5.01 5.45 17.69
C PRO A 121 -5.64 4.07 17.41
N TYR A 122 -6.26 3.88 16.25
CA TYR A 122 -6.94 2.64 15.85
C TYR A 122 -6.00 1.71 15.09
N THR A 123 -6.00 0.43 15.47
CA THR A 123 -5.25 -0.64 14.80
C THR A 123 -6.12 -1.31 13.74
N LEU A 124 -5.54 -1.60 12.57
CA LEU A 124 -6.19 -2.34 11.49
C LEU A 124 -6.12 -3.84 11.76
N GLU A 125 -7.25 -4.46 12.08
CA GLU A 125 -7.32 -5.89 12.39
C GLU A 125 -7.45 -6.76 11.13
N TYR A 126 -8.26 -6.33 10.17
CA TYR A 126 -8.51 -7.04 8.92
C TYR A 126 -8.65 -6.04 7.76
N LEU A 127 -8.30 -6.45 6.54
CA LEU A 127 -8.78 -5.73 5.37
C LEU A 127 -10.26 -6.06 5.16
N SER A 128 -10.98 -5.12 4.57
CA SER A 128 -12.39 -5.27 4.19
C SER A 128 -12.51 -5.15 2.67
N PRO A 129 -13.39 -5.95 2.05
CA PRO A 129 -13.66 -5.84 0.62
C PRO A 129 -14.26 -4.46 0.29
N ASN A 130 -14.16 -4.04 -0.97
CA ASN A 130 -14.73 -2.77 -1.46
C ASN A 130 -14.34 -1.55 -0.62
N THR A 131 -13.11 -1.54 -0.09
CA THR A 131 -12.58 -0.47 0.76
C THR A 131 -11.28 0.05 0.18
N SER A 132 -11.18 1.37 0.03
CA SER A 132 -9.97 2.06 -0.42
C SER A 132 -9.08 2.40 0.77
N TYR A 133 -7.90 1.79 0.81
CA TYR A 133 -6.88 2.07 1.82
C TYR A 133 -5.87 3.08 1.29
N ILE A 134 -5.80 4.25 1.91
CA ILE A 134 -4.94 5.35 1.46
C ILE A 134 -3.57 5.23 2.12
N ILE A 135 -2.51 5.26 1.33
CA ILE A 135 -1.12 5.29 1.79
C ILE A 135 -0.54 6.66 1.45
N GLY A 136 0.04 7.35 2.44
CA GLY A 136 0.70 8.63 2.21
C GLY A 136 1.89 8.50 1.27
N GLY A 137 1.80 9.10 0.07
CA GLY A 137 2.88 9.13 -0.92
C GLY A 137 4.00 10.11 -0.56
N ILE A 138 4.69 9.87 0.57
CA ILE A 138 5.73 10.74 1.10
C ILE A 138 6.94 9.94 1.57
N VAL A 139 8.14 10.45 1.26
CA VAL A 139 9.41 9.98 1.81
C VAL A 139 10.03 11.12 2.59
N ASP A 140 9.93 11.08 3.91
CA ASP A 140 10.42 12.15 4.78
C ASP A 140 11.21 11.63 5.99
N LYS A 141 11.45 10.33 6.09
CA LYS A 141 12.05 9.68 7.27
C LYS A 141 11.31 10.01 8.58
N ASN A 142 9.99 10.21 8.50
CA ASN A 142 9.12 10.62 9.61
C ASN A 142 9.52 11.97 10.25
N ARG A 143 9.97 12.94 9.45
CA ARG A 143 10.21 14.31 9.90
C ARG A 143 8.91 15.04 10.21
N HIS A 144 7.85 14.77 9.44
CA HIS A 144 6.53 15.39 9.58
C HIS A 144 5.58 14.46 10.34
N LYS A 145 5.84 14.29 11.65
CA LYS A 145 5.01 13.46 12.54
C LYS A 145 3.54 13.88 12.49
N GLY A 146 2.63 12.92 12.37
CA GLY A 146 1.19 13.18 12.38
C GLY A 146 0.63 13.84 11.12
N LEU A 147 1.44 14.09 10.07
CA LEU A 147 0.97 14.80 8.86
C LEU A 147 -0.20 14.09 8.19
N CYS A 148 -0.07 12.78 7.95
CA CYS A 148 -1.11 11.98 7.31
C CYS A 148 -2.35 11.85 8.20
N TYR A 149 -2.16 11.62 9.49
CA TYR A 149 -3.24 11.52 10.48
C TYR A 149 -4.05 12.81 10.55
N LYS A 150 -3.38 13.96 10.70
CA LYS A 150 -4.02 15.28 10.74
C LYS A 150 -4.83 15.53 9.47
N ARG A 151 -4.25 15.27 8.29
CA ARG A 151 -4.94 15.45 7.00
C ARG A 151 -6.21 14.60 6.91
N ALA A 152 -6.17 13.34 7.34
CA ALA A 152 -7.34 12.47 7.33
C ALA A 152 -8.42 12.97 8.30
N CYS A 153 -8.03 13.37 9.52
CA CYS A 153 -8.96 13.92 10.51
C CYS A 153 -9.64 15.22 10.07
N GLU A 154 -8.90 16.13 9.44
CA GLU A 154 -9.45 17.38 8.89
C GLU A 154 -10.51 17.13 7.81
N MET A 155 -10.41 16.00 7.10
CA MET A 155 -11.36 15.57 6.08
C MET A 155 -12.46 14.63 6.64
N GLY A 156 -12.46 14.34 7.94
CA GLY A 156 -13.41 13.42 8.57
C GLY A 156 -13.26 11.96 8.13
N ILE A 157 -12.08 11.57 7.65
CA ILE A 157 -11.83 10.24 7.08
C ILE A 157 -11.29 9.29 8.17
N PRO A 158 -11.83 8.07 8.30
CA PRO A 158 -11.33 7.07 9.25
C PRO A 158 -9.84 6.78 9.05
N THR A 159 -9.12 6.57 10.16
CA THR A 159 -7.69 6.24 10.13
C THR A 159 -7.43 4.90 10.78
N ALA A 160 -6.39 4.20 10.33
CA ALA A 160 -5.89 3.00 11.01
C ALA A 160 -4.36 2.89 10.88
N LYS A 161 -3.71 2.27 11.85
CA LYS A 161 -2.29 1.86 11.76
C LYS A 161 -2.21 0.36 11.52
N LEU A 162 -1.17 -0.10 10.84
CA LEU A 162 -0.89 -1.54 10.75
C LEU A 162 -0.57 -2.11 12.14
N PRO A 163 -0.96 -3.37 12.44
CA PRO A 163 -0.78 -3.99 13.75
C PRO A 163 0.67 -4.40 14.05
N ILE A 164 1.66 -3.69 13.50
CA ILE A 164 3.05 -4.14 13.46
C ILE A 164 3.69 -4.35 14.84
N GLY A 165 3.34 -3.50 15.81
CA GLY A 165 3.88 -3.59 17.17
C GLY A 165 3.40 -4.81 17.96
N GLU A 166 2.32 -5.46 17.50
CA GLU A 166 1.79 -6.69 18.09
C GLU A 166 2.58 -7.91 17.62
N TYR A 167 3.04 -7.89 16.37
CA TYR A 167 3.71 -9.02 15.73
C TYR A 167 5.24 -8.92 15.77
N MET A 168 5.81 -7.73 15.89
CA MET A 168 7.27 -7.53 15.75
C MET A 168 7.83 -6.78 16.96
N THR A 169 8.92 -7.30 17.53
CA THR A 169 9.84 -6.49 18.36
C THR A 169 10.73 -5.69 17.42
N MET A 170 10.56 -4.38 17.37
CA MET A 170 11.46 -3.52 16.59
C MET A 170 12.34 -2.72 17.52
N GLN A 171 13.66 -2.76 17.29
CA GLN A 171 14.62 -1.81 17.86
C GLN A 171 14.52 -0.41 17.20
N SER A 172 13.74 -0.29 16.11
CA SER A 172 13.65 0.91 15.27
C SER A 172 12.21 1.44 15.12
N ARG A 173 12.06 2.55 14.38
CA ARG A 173 10.80 3.26 14.17
C ARG A 173 9.73 2.38 13.50
N THR A 174 8.49 2.47 13.97
CA THR A 174 7.31 1.76 13.44
C THR A 174 6.76 2.31 12.11
N VAL A 175 7.42 3.33 11.54
CA VAL A 175 7.02 3.99 10.29
C VAL A 175 7.67 3.28 9.12
N LEU A 176 6.85 2.73 8.22
CA LEU A 176 7.28 1.97 7.06
C LEU A 176 7.32 2.84 5.79
N ALA A 177 8.13 2.42 4.83
CA ALA A 177 8.15 2.98 3.48
C ALA A 177 6.85 2.66 2.72
N VAL A 178 6.51 3.46 1.71
CA VAL A 178 5.27 3.34 0.91
C VAL A 178 5.15 1.96 0.28
N ASN A 179 6.24 1.48 -0.33
CA ASN A 179 6.28 0.17 -0.96
C ASN A 179 6.12 -0.97 0.04
N HIS A 180 6.66 -0.85 1.26
CA HIS A 180 6.51 -1.89 2.27
C HIS A 180 5.05 -1.99 2.74
N VAL A 181 4.38 -0.86 2.98
CA VAL A 181 2.95 -0.87 3.35
C VAL A 181 2.13 -1.54 2.25
N ALA A 182 2.32 -1.14 0.99
CA ALA A 182 1.61 -1.74 -0.13
C ALA A 182 1.90 -3.25 -0.25
N GLU A 183 3.17 -3.66 -0.17
CA GLU A 183 3.56 -5.07 -0.28
C GLU A 183 2.98 -5.91 0.88
N ILE A 184 2.98 -5.39 2.12
CA ILE A 184 2.37 -6.06 3.29
C ILE A 184 0.87 -6.28 3.06
N MET A 185 0.16 -5.27 2.56
CA MET A 185 -1.27 -5.40 2.26
C MET A 185 -1.53 -6.46 1.20
N LEU A 186 -0.74 -6.48 0.12
CA LEU A 186 -0.87 -7.50 -0.92
C LEU A 186 -0.57 -8.91 -0.39
N LYS A 187 0.42 -9.05 0.50
CA LYS A 187 0.72 -10.33 1.16
C LYS A 187 -0.40 -10.77 2.09
N TRP A 188 -0.99 -9.85 2.83
CA TRP A 188 -2.15 -10.14 3.66
C TRP A 188 -3.34 -10.64 2.84
N LEU A 189 -3.59 -10.10 1.63
CA LEU A 189 -4.63 -10.63 0.74
C LEU A 189 -4.40 -12.10 0.35
N VAL A 190 -3.15 -12.56 0.33
CA VAL A 190 -2.80 -13.95 0.05
C VAL A 190 -2.95 -14.82 1.29
N THR A 191 -2.42 -14.39 2.43
CA THR A 191 -2.26 -15.22 3.63
C THR A 191 -3.48 -15.14 4.57
N GLY A 192 -4.06 -13.95 4.68
CA GLY A 192 -5.00 -13.58 5.74
C GLY A 192 -4.35 -13.45 7.12
N ASP A 193 -3.01 -13.35 7.17
CA ASP A 193 -2.22 -13.31 8.40
C ASP A 193 -1.19 -12.16 8.36
N TRP A 194 -1.29 -11.25 9.33
CA TRP A 194 -0.40 -10.09 9.43
C TRP A 194 1.04 -10.47 9.78
N GLY A 195 1.25 -11.46 10.65
CA GLY A 195 2.59 -11.90 11.03
C GLY A 195 3.36 -12.47 9.85
N GLU A 196 2.72 -13.32 9.04
CA GLU A 196 3.30 -13.84 7.80
C GLU A 196 3.56 -12.71 6.79
N ALA A 197 2.61 -11.80 6.62
CA ALA A 197 2.76 -10.66 5.72
C ALA A 197 3.96 -9.78 6.12
N PHE A 198 4.10 -9.43 7.40
CA PHE A 198 5.23 -8.67 7.91
C PHE A 198 6.57 -9.38 7.70
N LEU A 199 6.66 -10.67 8.04
CA LEU A 199 7.89 -11.46 7.87
C LEU A 199 8.31 -11.62 6.42
N SER A 200 7.36 -11.62 5.49
CA SER A 200 7.65 -11.75 4.05
C SER A 200 8.22 -10.47 3.45
N VAL A 201 7.92 -9.29 4.02
CA VAL A 201 8.30 -7.99 3.46
C VAL A 201 9.44 -7.34 4.24
N ILE A 202 9.47 -7.48 5.57
CA ILE A 202 10.47 -6.84 6.42
C ILE A 202 11.59 -7.85 6.68
N PRO A 203 12.81 -7.65 6.10
CA PRO A 203 13.88 -8.64 6.19
C PRO A 203 14.35 -8.88 7.64
N LYS A 204 14.69 -10.14 7.94
CA LYS A 204 15.11 -10.61 9.28
C LYS A 204 16.29 -9.85 9.91
N ARG A 205 17.12 -9.18 9.09
CA ARG A 205 18.24 -8.33 9.56
C ARG A 205 17.80 -7.07 10.33
N LYS A 206 16.50 -6.73 10.33
CA LYS A 206 15.91 -5.72 11.22
C LYS A 206 15.38 -6.30 12.54
N GLU A 207 15.92 -7.45 12.97
CA GLU A 207 15.54 -8.20 14.18
C GLU A 207 14.03 -8.40 14.37
N ALA A 208 13.34 -8.70 13.27
CA ALA A 208 11.95 -9.15 13.29
C ALA A 208 11.82 -10.52 13.98
N LYS A 209 11.84 -10.54 15.32
CA LYS A 209 11.39 -11.70 16.08
C LYS A 209 9.88 -11.56 16.24
N LEU A 210 9.14 -12.59 15.82
CA LEU A 210 7.73 -12.69 16.16
C LEU A 210 7.61 -12.63 17.69
N LYS A 211 6.72 -11.78 18.22
CA LYS A 211 6.39 -11.83 19.64
C LYS A 211 5.70 -13.17 19.92
N VAL A 212 6.48 -14.14 20.42
CA VAL A 212 5.90 -15.32 21.07
C VAL A 212 5.20 -14.81 22.32
N LYS A 213 3.93 -15.17 22.49
CA LYS A 213 3.15 -14.81 23.68
C LYS A 213 3.72 -15.56 24.90
N ARG A 214 4.81 -15.07 25.52
CA ARG A 214 5.28 -15.48 26.84
C ARG A 214 6.15 -14.40 27.51
N SER A 215 5.99 -14.35 28.83
CA SER A 215 6.43 -13.39 29.85
C SER A 215 7.93 -13.04 29.90
N GLU A 216 8.15 -11.75 30.17
CA GLU A 216 9.23 -11.08 30.95
C GLU A 216 10.72 -11.15 30.53
N GLU A 217 11.28 -9.92 30.48
CA GLU A 217 12.65 -9.43 30.80
C GLU A 217 13.86 -9.84 29.93
N ASP A 218 14.52 -8.85 29.29
CA ASP A 218 15.82 -8.29 29.75
C ASP A 218 16.39 -7.22 28.76
N HIS A 219 17.21 -6.33 29.31
CA HIS A 219 17.86 -5.11 28.80
C HIS A 219 19.01 -5.34 27.80
N GLY A 220 19.35 -4.28 27.02
CA GLY A 220 20.74 -4.08 26.57
C GLY A 220 20.98 -3.38 25.23
N GLU A 221 21.26 -2.07 25.32
CA GLU A 221 22.24 -1.23 24.59
C GLU A 221 22.27 -1.06 23.04
N GLU A 222 22.40 0.22 22.68
CA GLU A 222 22.38 0.83 21.34
C GLU A 222 23.72 0.74 20.61
N ASN A 223 23.68 0.56 19.28
CA ASN A 223 24.70 1.10 18.39
C ASN A 223 24.11 1.41 17.00
N GLU A 224 24.30 2.66 16.56
CA GLU A 224 23.90 3.20 15.26
C GLU A 224 24.93 2.87 14.17
N SER A 225 24.47 2.41 13.01
CA SER A 225 24.81 2.96 11.68
C SER A 225 24.10 2.18 10.55
N ASP A 226 23.77 2.86 9.45
CA ASP A 226 24.03 2.43 8.06
C ASP A 226 23.00 2.98 7.04
N ASP A 227 23.47 3.98 6.28
CA ASP A 227 23.75 3.91 4.84
C ASP A 227 22.65 3.38 3.90
N GLU A 228 21.78 4.30 3.46
CA GLU A 228 20.84 4.11 2.33
C GLU A 228 21.40 4.56 0.96
N GLU A 229 22.67 4.99 0.86
CA GLU A 229 23.18 5.61 -0.38
C GLU A 229 23.53 4.61 -1.50
N GLY A 230 23.63 3.31 -1.22
CA GLY A 230 23.96 2.29 -2.23
C GLY A 230 22.77 1.69 -3.01
N TRP A 231 21.53 1.84 -2.52
CA TRP A 231 20.37 1.06 -3.01
C TRP A 231 19.63 1.72 -4.19
N ALA A 232 19.57 3.06 -4.22
CA ALA A 232 18.84 3.78 -5.27
C ALA A 232 19.47 3.57 -6.66
N SER A 233 20.80 3.46 -6.74
CA SER A 233 21.54 3.27 -7.98
C SER A 233 21.34 1.86 -8.57
N ALA A 234 21.16 0.84 -7.73
CA ALA A 234 20.90 -0.52 -8.19
C ALA A 234 19.51 -0.69 -8.84
N LEU A 235 18.52 0.09 -8.40
CA LEU A 235 17.15 0.06 -8.93
C LEU A 235 16.99 0.84 -10.23
N GLU A 236 17.73 1.93 -10.42
CA GLU A 236 17.73 2.68 -11.68
C GLU A 236 18.19 1.79 -12.85
N ASN A 237 19.19 0.94 -12.62
CA ASN A 237 19.67 -0.03 -13.60
C ASN A 237 18.63 -1.12 -13.95
N GLN A 238 17.77 -1.54 -13.00
CA GLN A 238 16.71 -2.52 -13.29
C GLN A 238 15.52 -1.91 -14.05
N ALA A 239 15.15 -0.67 -13.75
CA ALA A 239 14.07 0.02 -14.47
C ALA A 239 14.45 0.34 -15.93
N VAL A 240 15.73 0.66 -16.18
CA VAL A 240 16.27 0.90 -17.53
C VAL A 240 16.35 -0.40 -18.34
N ASN A 241 16.75 -1.53 -17.74
CA ASN A 241 16.84 -2.80 -18.46
C ASN A 241 15.48 -3.42 -18.82
N ALA A 242 14.45 -3.24 -17.97
CA ALA A 242 13.10 -3.73 -18.26
C ALA A 242 12.44 -3.05 -19.49
N GLY A 243 12.93 -1.86 -19.89
CA GLY A 243 12.47 -1.15 -21.08
C GLY A 243 13.14 -1.58 -22.40
N LYS A 244 14.21 -2.40 -22.35
CA LYS A 244 14.94 -2.86 -23.55
C LYS A 244 14.55 -4.26 -24.02
N GLU A 245 14.01 -5.11 -23.14
CA GLU A 245 13.62 -6.49 -23.50
C GLU A 245 12.31 -6.61 -24.31
N THR A 246 11.61 -5.50 -24.56
CA THR A 246 10.35 -5.50 -25.34
C THR A 246 10.53 -5.21 -26.83
N ASP A 247 11.76 -4.98 -27.32
CA ASP A 247 12.02 -4.56 -28.71
C ASP A 247 12.65 -5.65 -29.62
N GLU A 248 12.88 -6.87 -29.11
CA GLU A 248 13.53 -7.96 -29.88
C GLU A 248 12.64 -9.20 -30.08
N ARG A 249 11.32 -9.06 -30.00
CA ARG A 249 10.39 -10.14 -30.39
C ARG A 249 9.27 -9.58 -31.25
N ASP A 250 9.62 -9.15 -32.46
CA ASP A 250 8.75 -9.14 -33.64
C ASP A 250 9.61 -8.78 -34.87
N GLU A 251 10.42 -9.74 -35.33
CA GLU A 251 10.88 -9.87 -36.73
C GLU A 251 10.80 -11.34 -37.16
#